data_AF-A0A813F5C7-F1
#
_entry.id   AF-A0A813F5C7-F1
#
_cell.length_a   1.000
_cell.length_b   1.000
_cell.length_c   1.000
_cell.angle_alpha   90.00
_cell.angle_beta   90.00
_cell.angle_gamma   90.00
#
_symmetry.space_group_name_H-M   'P 1'
#
loop_
_entity.id
_entity.type
_entity.pdbx_description
1 polymer ?
#
loop_
_entity_poly.entity_id
_entity_poly.type
_entity_poly.pdbx_seq_one_letter_code
_entity_poly.pdbx_strand_id
1 'polypeptide(L)'
;MAKLSGAVLLLVGATQVSAEPALVAGSAWPLVVTALESNASWTQGHQPFRQEVWRKDAEGKPASCQKVTVLHDHALGWPGNCINLFQVKATSAASAEYLCKKECEDDSRCAVWQWTTQLTPAQCWIGFGTDCDKRQGQADSVTVAAAQRLQHGDVHVLKTITGVLINNLYNMGKYQEGTQELSIERCRDWCYSDIGCAYWQYSTTNGCYVDAPMWTKEKVTPQYPMTSSGLTVGTPEAESIIAGQFIQHECPRSLAPAPQVSNIFYDPQTSLDGQKSTDSHWYVWTMLAVVLLGAVVGGLYYRFGLPRQSTKRGDSMVARSAVNDEDQEQLMDGNFEADHRSPAKMNEMTRVSMTSDGPPSPPRGMSPPRGLHMEQHGQSSMTYHNTPAFQQVQHTQQLSQPAQTQHLHTGHQYSYPTAQTPAYAAQRPSYAPAPAYGQMPPAPTYGQLPATQIMQSPPQLLHQAYGQEPMAAAAFANAGAPYNYNQPSARLM
;
A
#
# COMPACT_ATOMS: atom_id res chain seq x y z
N MET A 1 -27.39 61.84 -27.88
CA MET A 1 -26.71 60.53 -28.05
C MET A 1 -25.35 60.61 -27.37
N ALA A 2 -25.22 60.12 -26.15
CA ALA A 2 -23.95 60.10 -25.42
C ALA A 2 -23.38 58.68 -25.43
N LYS A 3 -22.20 58.50 -26.03
CA LYS A 3 -21.47 57.22 -26.06
C LYS A 3 -20.81 56.99 -24.70
N LEU A 4 -21.35 56.06 -23.91
CA LEU A 4 -20.67 55.50 -22.74
C LEU A 4 -19.58 54.53 -23.22
N SER A 5 -18.33 54.94 -23.08
CA SER A 5 -17.17 54.05 -23.28
C SER A 5 -16.93 53.30 -21.97
N GLY A 6 -17.31 52.03 -21.93
CA GLY A 6 -17.06 51.14 -20.79
C GLY A 6 -15.64 50.59 -20.86
N ALA A 7 -14.80 50.98 -19.89
CA ALA A 7 -13.49 50.37 -19.69
C ALA A 7 -13.69 48.99 -19.05
N VAL A 8 -13.39 47.92 -19.81
CA VAL A 8 -13.33 46.55 -19.29
C VAL A 8 -12.01 46.40 -18.54
N LEU A 9 -12.07 46.44 -17.21
CA LEU A 9 -10.94 46.14 -16.34
C LEU A 9 -10.74 44.62 -16.33
N LEU A 10 -9.80 44.12 -17.14
CA LEU A 10 -9.34 42.74 -17.06
C LEU A 10 -8.56 42.57 -15.76
N LEU A 11 -9.24 42.07 -14.73
CA LEU A 11 -8.59 41.56 -13.52
C LEU A 11 -7.78 40.32 -13.94
N VAL A 12 -6.48 40.52 -14.17
CA VAL A 12 -5.52 39.43 -14.26
C VAL A 12 -5.47 38.81 -12.87
N GLY A 13 -6.26 37.76 -12.66
CA GLY A 13 -6.23 36.98 -11.43
C GLY A 13 -4.82 36.43 -11.25
N ALA A 14 -4.09 36.95 -10.26
CA ALA A 14 -2.82 36.39 -9.86
C ALA A 14 -3.07 34.91 -9.53
N THR A 15 -2.52 34.03 -10.36
CA THR A 15 -2.47 32.60 -10.06
C THR A 15 -1.63 32.47 -8.79
N GLN A 16 -2.30 32.35 -7.64
CA GLN A 16 -1.64 31.94 -6.41
C GLN A 16 -1.10 30.54 -6.66
N VAL A 17 0.21 30.48 -6.92
CA VAL A 17 0.96 29.23 -6.81
C VAL A 17 0.83 28.85 -5.36
N SER A 18 0.03 27.82 -5.08
CA SER A 18 -0.09 27.28 -3.72
C SER A 18 1.32 26.94 -3.26
N ALA A 19 1.82 27.65 -2.24
CA ALA A 19 3.17 27.43 -1.74
C ALA A 19 3.28 25.98 -1.27
N GLU A 20 4.30 25.29 -1.78
CA GLU A 20 4.63 23.92 -1.38
C GLU A 20 4.82 23.89 0.15
N PRO A 21 4.25 22.90 0.85
CA PRO A 21 4.42 22.80 2.28
C PRO A 21 5.90 22.64 2.61
N ALA A 22 6.46 23.60 3.35
CA ALA A 22 7.86 23.59 3.74
C ALA A 22 7.97 23.75 5.25
N LEU A 23 8.99 23.10 5.81
CA LEU A 23 9.32 23.29 7.21
C LEU A 23 9.90 24.71 7.40
N VAL A 24 9.41 25.43 8.39
CA VAL A 24 9.93 26.75 8.77
C VAL A 24 11.38 26.59 9.24
N ALA A 25 12.28 27.44 8.72
CA ALA A 25 13.69 27.40 9.07
C ALA A 25 13.91 27.51 10.58
N GLY A 26 14.74 26.62 11.13
CA GLY A 26 15.02 26.57 12.58
C GLY A 26 13.94 25.88 13.42
N SER A 27 12.89 25.32 12.81
CA SER A 27 11.91 24.52 13.54
C SER A 27 12.57 23.31 14.24
N ALA A 28 12.14 23.06 15.48
CA ALA A 28 12.51 21.90 16.28
C ALA A 28 11.70 20.64 15.93
N TRP A 29 10.82 20.67 14.92
CA TRP A 29 10.04 19.51 14.50
C TRP A 29 10.94 18.34 14.09
N PRO A 30 10.64 17.09 14.51
CA PRO A 30 9.39 16.66 15.17
C PRO A 30 9.41 16.66 16.71
N LEU A 31 10.43 17.24 17.36
CA LEU A 31 10.64 17.17 18.83
C LEU A 31 9.83 18.20 19.65
N VAL A 32 8.89 18.90 19.03
CA VAL A 32 8.02 19.87 19.72
C VAL A 32 7.00 19.17 20.62
N VAL A 33 6.60 19.82 21.71
CA VAL A 33 5.79 19.18 22.76
C VAL A 33 4.30 19.25 22.42
N THR A 34 3.87 20.32 21.75
CA THR A 34 2.44 20.57 21.49
C THR A 34 2.08 20.44 20.02
N ALA A 35 0.82 20.08 19.75
CA ALA A 35 0.28 20.03 18.40
C ALA A 35 0.28 21.41 17.73
N LEU A 36 0.11 22.49 18.49
CA LEU A 36 0.16 23.86 18.00
C LEU A 36 1.56 24.22 17.48
N GLU A 37 2.61 23.91 18.24
CA GLU A 37 4.01 24.11 17.80
C GLU A 37 4.37 23.25 16.60
N SER A 38 3.84 22.01 16.55
CA SER A 38 4.00 21.12 15.41
C SER A 38 3.39 21.72 14.15
N ASN A 39 2.15 22.18 14.23
CA ASN A 39 1.47 22.85 13.13
C ASN A 39 2.18 24.15 12.71
N ALA A 40 2.59 24.98 13.67
CA ALA A 40 3.31 26.23 13.42
C ALA A 40 4.72 26.03 12.82
N SER A 41 5.23 24.79 12.83
CA SER A 41 6.51 24.46 12.19
C SER A 41 6.46 24.41 10.67
N TRP A 42 5.28 24.59 10.07
CA TRP A 42 5.06 24.51 8.63
C TRP A 42 4.58 25.84 8.07
N THR A 43 5.00 26.18 6.86
CA THR A 43 4.67 27.44 6.19
C THR A 43 3.16 27.66 5.99
N GLN A 44 2.38 26.60 5.94
CA GLN A 44 0.93 26.64 5.79
C GLN A 44 0.19 26.82 7.13
N GLY A 45 0.91 26.79 8.26
CA GLY A 45 0.33 26.88 9.60
C GLY A 45 -0.23 25.57 10.15
N HIS A 46 -0.07 24.47 9.42
CA HIS A 46 -0.38 23.11 9.87
C HIS A 46 0.61 22.10 9.28
N GLN A 47 0.83 20.99 10.00
CA GLN A 47 1.61 19.88 9.46
C GLN A 47 0.86 19.22 8.30
N PRO A 48 1.49 18.93 7.15
CA PRO A 48 0.79 18.29 6.04
C PRO A 48 0.16 16.95 6.45
N PHE A 49 -1.10 16.73 6.10
CA PHE A 49 -1.75 15.45 6.34
C PHE A 49 -1.56 14.49 5.16
N ARG A 50 -1.70 13.19 5.43
CA ARG A 50 -1.61 12.14 4.40
C ARG A 50 -2.50 12.48 3.22
N GLN A 51 -1.92 12.49 2.01
CA GLN A 51 -2.64 12.76 0.76
C GLN A 51 -3.34 14.13 0.73
N GLU A 52 -2.90 15.13 1.50
CA GLU A 52 -3.46 16.48 1.49
C GLU A 52 -3.52 17.09 0.09
N VAL A 53 -2.42 16.97 -0.65
CA VAL A 53 -2.31 17.50 -2.01
C VAL A 53 -2.73 16.50 -3.09
N TRP A 54 -3.16 15.29 -2.71
CA TRP A 54 -3.62 14.29 -3.67
C TRP A 54 -5.04 14.61 -4.12
N ARG A 55 -5.25 14.71 -5.44
CA ARG A 55 -6.57 14.97 -6.02
C ARG A 55 -7.56 13.88 -5.61
N LYS A 56 -8.78 14.27 -5.24
CA LYS A 56 -9.86 13.34 -4.94
C LYS A 56 -10.86 13.27 -6.10
N ASP A 57 -11.48 12.11 -6.29
CA ASP A 57 -12.59 11.92 -7.24
C ASP A 57 -13.92 12.46 -6.66
N ALA A 58 -15.02 12.25 -7.40
CA ALA A 58 -16.35 12.71 -6.98
C ALA A 58 -16.83 12.06 -5.67
N GLU A 59 -16.31 10.87 -5.35
CA GLU A 59 -16.59 10.09 -4.15
C GLU A 59 -15.65 10.42 -2.99
N GLY A 60 -14.70 11.34 -3.17
CA GLY A 60 -13.71 11.72 -2.17
C GLY A 60 -12.55 10.73 -2.01
N LYS A 61 -12.43 9.74 -2.88
CA LYS A 61 -11.31 8.79 -2.90
C LYS A 61 -10.13 9.37 -3.68
N PRO A 62 -8.90 8.86 -3.48
CA PRO A 62 -7.77 9.25 -4.31
C PRO A 62 -8.07 9.04 -5.80
N ALA A 63 -8.00 10.12 -6.57
CA ALA A 63 -8.17 10.05 -8.02
C ALA A 63 -6.97 9.33 -8.65
N SER A 64 -7.21 8.66 -9.77
CA SER A 64 -6.16 8.04 -10.60
C SER A 64 -5.08 9.06 -11.01
N CYS A 65 -3.84 8.59 -11.14
CA CYS A 65 -2.71 9.40 -11.56
C CYS A 65 -2.10 8.88 -12.86
N GLN A 66 -1.97 9.77 -13.84
CA GLN A 66 -1.38 9.42 -15.15
C GLN A 66 0.14 9.23 -15.07
N LYS A 67 0.80 9.82 -14.06
CA LYS A 67 2.23 9.67 -13.86
C LYS A 67 2.47 8.42 -13.02
N VAL A 68 3.05 7.41 -13.64
CA VAL A 68 3.47 6.16 -12.99
C VAL A 68 4.94 5.94 -13.26
N THR A 69 5.70 5.64 -12.22
CA THR A 69 7.13 5.31 -12.30
C THR A 69 7.34 3.88 -11.83
N VAL A 70 8.07 3.07 -12.60
CA VAL A 70 8.42 1.71 -12.21
C VAL A 70 9.62 1.77 -11.25
N LEU A 71 9.42 1.36 -10.00
CA LEU A 71 10.49 1.28 -8.99
C LEU A 71 11.26 -0.04 -9.07
N HIS A 72 10.54 -1.13 -9.31
CA HIS A 72 11.14 -2.45 -9.51
C HIS A 72 10.43 -3.17 -10.66
N ASP A 73 11.20 -3.90 -11.47
CA ASP A 73 10.71 -4.57 -12.66
C ASP A 73 11.26 -5.99 -12.79
N HIS A 74 10.38 -6.96 -12.98
CA HIS A 74 10.75 -8.34 -13.22
C HIS A 74 11.65 -8.54 -14.43
N ALA A 75 11.43 -7.77 -15.50
CA ALA A 75 12.26 -7.82 -16.70
C ALA A 75 13.70 -7.35 -16.44
N LEU A 76 13.95 -6.62 -15.34
CA LEU A 76 15.27 -6.14 -14.92
C LEU A 76 15.90 -7.00 -13.82
N GLY A 77 15.36 -8.20 -13.56
CA GLY A 77 15.89 -9.15 -12.60
C GLY A 77 15.32 -9.04 -11.19
N TRP A 78 14.31 -8.20 -10.96
CA TRP A 78 13.58 -8.20 -9.69
C TRP A 78 12.68 -9.46 -9.60
N PRO A 79 12.70 -10.25 -8.52
CA PRO A 79 11.95 -11.50 -8.50
C PRO A 79 10.43 -11.33 -8.66
N GLY A 80 9.85 -10.28 -8.09
CA GLY A 80 8.42 -10.00 -8.21
C GLY A 80 7.51 -11.02 -7.51
N ASN A 81 8.04 -11.78 -6.54
CA ASN A 81 7.39 -12.87 -5.82
C ASN A 81 6.48 -12.40 -4.67
N CYS A 82 5.78 -11.29 -4.85
CA CYS A 82 5.08 -10.58 -3.79
C CYS A 82 3.93 -11.40 -3.16
N ILE A 83 3.87 -11.41 -1.82
CA ILE A 83 2.69 -11.88 -1.08
C ILE A 83 1.72 -10.73 -0.83
N ASN A 84 0.52 -11.10 -0.35
CA ASN A 84 -0.54 -10.17 0.04
C ASN A 84 -1.06 -9.31 -1.11
N LEU A 85 -1.10 -9.93 -2.27
CA LEU A 85 -1.83 -9.47 -3.43
C LEU A 85 -3.21 -10.14 -3.43
N PHE A 86 -4.16 -9.52 -4.10
CA PHE A 86 -5.47 -10.10 -4.36
C PHE A 86 -5.62 -10.37 -5.86
N GLN A 87 -6.32 -11.45 -6.19
CA GLN A 87 -6.53 -11.84 -7.56
C GLN A 87 -7.58 -10.93 -8.21
N VAL A 88 -7.24 -10.34 -9.35
CA VAL A 88 -8.22 -9.66 -10.20
C VAL A 88 -9.02 -10.72 -10.95
N LYS A 89 -10.35 -10.68 -10.85
CA LYS A 89 -11.21 -11.59 -11.60
C LYS A 89 -11.04 -11.30 -13.10
N ALA A 90 -10.37 -12.19 -13.82
CA ALA A 90 -10.20 -12.07 -15.25
C ALA A 90 -11.58 -12.09 -15.94
N THR A 91 -11.96 -10.99 -16.59
CA THR A 91 -13.23 -10.90 -17.33
C THR A 91 -13.12 -11.49 -18.74
N SER A 92 -11.92 -11.74 -19.26
CA SER A 92 -11.67 -12.57 -20.45
C SER A 92 -10.21 -13.03 -20.55
N ALA A 93 -9.98 -14.25 -21.04
CA ALA A 93 -8.71 -14.98 -20.94
C ALA A 93 -7.62 -14.61 -21.97
N ALA A 94 -7.79 -13.56 -22.80
CA ALA A 94 -7.00 -13.42 -24.04
C ALA A 94 -6.11 -12.15 -24.16
N SER A 95 -5.91 -11.36 -23.11
CA SER A 95 -4.99 -10.19 -23.13
C SER A 95 -4.50 -9.77 -21.73
N ALA A 96 -4.23 -10.76 -20.89
CA ALA A 96 -4.37 -10.57 -19.45
C ALA A 96 -3.14 -10.02 -18.70
N GLU A 97 -1.92 -10.08 -19.25
CA GLU A 97 -0.75 -9.42 -18.61
C GLU A 97 -0.83 -7.89 -18.73
N TYR A 98 -0.98 -7.36 -19.96
CA TYR A 98 -1.13 -5.92 -20.17
C TYR A 98 -2.31 -5.34 -19.40
N LEU A 99 -3.45 -6.06 -19.36
CA LEU A 99 -4.59 -5.65 -18.56
C LEU A 99 -4.28 -5.67 -17.06
N CYS A 100 -3.48 -6.62 -16.57
CA CYS A 100 -3.05 -6.66 -15.17
C CYS A 100 -2.23 -5.43 -14.80
N LYS A 101 -1.24 -5.11 -15.63
CA LYS A 101 -0.44 -3.89 -15.50
C LYS A 101 -1.33 -2.66 -15.54
N LYS A 102 -2.19 -2.55 -16.56
CA LYS A 102 -3.07 -1.40 -16.78
C LYS A 102 -4.04 -1.18 -15.63
N GLU A 103 -4.64 -2.24 -15.08
CA GLU A 103 -5.53 -2.15 -13.91
C GLU A 103 -4.80 -1.54 -12.71
N CYS A 104 -3.53 -1.93 -12.52
CA CYS A 104 -2.70 -1.36 -11.47
C CYS A 104 -2.25 0.08 -11.74
N GLU A 105 -1.96 0.43 -13.00
CA GLU A 105 -1.65 1.81 -13.40
C GLU A 105 -2.87 2.74 -13.28
N ASP A 106 -4.09 2.22 -13.51
CA ASP A 106 -5.33 3.00 -13.45
C ASP A 106 -5.81 3.21 -11.98
N ASP A 107 -5.49 2.35 -11.01
CA ASP A 107 -5.75 2.56 -9.57
C ASP A 107 -4.51 3.09 -8.84
N SER A 108 -4.55 4.37 -8.46
CA SER A 108 -3.47 5.04 -7.71
C SER A 108 -3.06 4.39 -6.37
N ARG A 109 -3.88 3.47 -5.84
CA ARG A 109 -3.57 2.72 -4.61
C ARG A 109 -2.89 1.38 -4.89
N CYS A 110 -2.78 0.98 -6.14
CA CYS A 110 -2.11 -0.25 -6.53
C CYS A 110 -0.60 -0.03 -6.60
N ALA A 111 0.12 -0.54 -5.60
CA ALA A 111 1.57 -0.42 -5.52
C ALA A 111 2.30 -1.49 -6.35
N VAL A 112 1.69 -2.67 -6.52
CA VAL A 112 2.31 -3.84 -7.15
C VAL A 112 1.29 -4.58 -7.99
N TRP A 113 1.73 -5.06 -9.16
CA TRP A 113 1.06 -6.09 -9.93
C TRP A 113 2.00 -7.27 -10.21
N GLN A 114 1.42 -8.45 -10.36
CA GLN A 114 2.11 -9.71 -10.61
C GLN A 114 1.26 -10.59 -11.52
N TRP A 115 1.87 -11.09 -12.58
CA TRP A 115 1.29 -12.00 -13.57
C TRP A 115 1.88 -13.40 -13.41
N THR A 116 1.03 -14.39 -13.15
CA THR A 116 1.46 -15.77 -12.87
C THR A 116 0.93 -16.75 -13.91
N THR A 117 1.81 -17.65 -14.37
CA THR A 117 1.50 -18.63 -15.44
C THR A 117 1.40 -20.06 -14.92
N GLN A 118 1.55 -20.26 -13.61
CA GLN A 118 1.47 -21.58 -12.96
C GLN A 118 0.09 -22.23 -13.12
N LEU A 119 -0.97 -21.43 -13.21
CA LEU A 119 -2.35 -21.88 -13.38
C LEU A 119 -2.84 -21.56 -14.79
N THR A 120 -3.79 -22.37 -15.28
CA THR A 120 -4.48 -22.16 -16.56
C THR A 120 -5.96 -21.87 -16.28
N PRO A 121 -6.47 -20.67 -16.62
CA PRO A 121 -5.76 -19.56 -17.25
C PRO A 121 -4.76 -18.89 -16.28
N ALA A 122 -3.76 -18.22 -16.86
CA ALA A 122 -2.83 -17.39 -16.11
C ALA A 122 -3.57 -16.30 -15.32
N GLN A 123 -3.00 -15.86 -14.20
CA GLN A 123 -3.69 -15.06 -13.20
C GLN A 123 -3.02 -13.71 -12.97
N CYS A 124 -3.86 -12.69 -12.81
CA CYS A 124 -3.45 -11.35 -12.41
C CYS A 124 -3.64 -11.16 -10.91
N TRP A 125 -2.59 -10.68 -10.25
CA TRP A 125 -2.56 -10.37 -8.83
C TRP A 125 -2.11 -8.92 -8.66
N ILE A 126 -2.86 -8.13 -7.91
CA ILE A 126 -2.52 -6.72 -7.64
C ILE A 126 -2.64 -6.42 -6.15
N GLY A 127 -2.01 -5.35 -5.68
CA GLY A 127 -2.11 -4.90 -4.29
C GLY A 127 -0.87 -4.16 -3.81
N PHE A 128 -0.58 -4.26 -2.51
CA PHE A 128 0.57 -3.58 -1.90
C PHE A 128 1.90 -4.27 -2.18
N GLY A 129 1.86 -5.61 -2.17
CA GLY A 129 3.02 -6.47 -2.26
C GLY A 129 3.95 -6.33 -1.06
N THR A 130 4.16 -7.42 -0.33
CA THR A 130 5.21 -7.53 0.68
C THR A 130 6.07 -8.75 0.38
N ASP A 131 7.29 -8.79 0.90
CA ASP A 131 8.24 -9.91 0.72
C ASP A 131 8.38 -10.38 -0.73
N CYS A 132 8.60 -9.40 -1.63
CA CYS A 132 8.63 -9.61 -3.07
C CYS A 132 9.90 -10.28 -3.59
N ASP A 133 10.92 -10.45 -2.75
CA ASP A 133 12.16 -11.10 -3.16
C ASP A 133 12.01 -12.63 -3.08
N LYS A 134 11.41 -13.14 -1.99
CA LYS A 134 11.46 -14.58 -1.68
C LYS A 134 10.16 -15.21 -1.19
N ARG A 135 9.07 -14.46 -1.05
CA ARG A 135 7.74 -15.00 -0.69
C ARG A 135 7.78 -15.87 0.58
N GLN A 136 8.37 -15.37 1.66
CA GLN A 136 8.60 -16.08 2.93
C GLN A 136 9.47 -17.33 2.79
N GLY A 137 10.38 -17.35 1.81
CA GLY A 137 11.19 -18.51 1.49
C GLY A 137 10.50 -19.53 0.58
N GLN A 138 9.31 -19.22 0.07
CA GLN A 138 8.55 -20.05 -0.87
C GLN A 138 8.54 -19.45 -2.28
N ALA A 139 9.66 -18.87 -2.73
CA ALA A 139 9.77 -18.28 -4.07
C ALA A 139 9.34 -19.28 -5.16
N ASP A 140 9.73 -20.55 -5.02
CA ASP A 140 9.41 -21.62 -5.98
C ASP A 140 7.93 -22.03 -6.01
N SER A 141 7.11 -21.51 -5.10
CA SER A 141 5.68 -21.84 -5.05
C SER A 141 4.86 -21.18 -6.15
N VAL A 142 5.40 -20.16 -6.83
CA VAL A 142 4.71 -19.41 -7.89
C VAL A 142 5.66 -19.11 -9.03
N THR A 143 5.24 -19.38 -10.27
CA THR A 143 5.96 -18.92 -11.45
C THR A 143 5.44 -17.54 -11.85
N VAL A 144 6.21 -16.50 -11.52
CA VAL A 144 5.98 -15.12 -11.95
C VAL A 144 6.55 -14.96 -13.36
N ALA A 145 5.70 -14.51 -14.30
CA ALA A 145 6.11 -14.23 -15.67
C ALA A 145 6.39 -12.75 -15.90
N ALA A 146 5.70 -11.87 -15.15
CA ALA A 146 5.93 -10.44 -15.14
C ALA A 146 5.42 -9.85 -13.82
N ALA A 147 6.08 -8.80 -13.32
CA ALA A 147 5.66 -8.07 -12.14
C ALA A 147 6.36 -6.72 -12.09
N GLN A 148 5.71 -5.72 -11.50
CA GLN A 148 6.35 -4.43 -11.20
C GLN A 148 5.87 -3.89 -9.86
N ARG A 149 6.74 -3.11 -9.20
CA ARG A 149 6.35 -2.15 -8.16
C ARG A 149 6.28 -0.76 -8.78
N LEU A 150 5.18 -0.06 -8.56
CA LEU A 150 4.85 1.21 -9.18
C LEU A 150 4.76 2.31 -8.13
N GLN A 151 5.36 3.47 -8.42
CA GLN A 151 5.07 4.73 -7.75
C GLN A 151 4.06 5.50 -8.57
N HIS A 152 2.94 5.86 -7.95
CA HIS A 152 1.96 6.77 -8.53
C HIS A 152 2.26 8.21 -8.13
N GLY A 153 2.36 9.09 -9.13
CA GLY A 153 2.65 10.50 -8.94
C GLY A 153 4.10 10.79 -8.55
N ASP A 154 4.28 11.90 -7.86
CA ASP A 154 5.55 12.40 -7.31
C ASP A 154 5.57 12.28 -5.79
N VAL A 155 6.78 12.22 -5.23
CA VAL A 155 7.02 12.18 -3.80
C VAL A 155 7.87 13.38 -3.39
N HIS A 156 7.32 14.19 -2.50
CA HIS A 156 8.02 15.31 -1.89
C HIS A 156 8.54 14.91 -0.52
N VAL A 157 9.86 14.98 -0.35
CA VAL A 157 10.49 14.74 0.95
C VAL A 157 10.42 16.02 1.76
N LEU A 158 9.51 16.05 2.73
CA LEU A 158 9.28 17.22 3.58
C LEU A 158 10.36 17.34 4.68
N LYS A 159 10.83 16.20 5.20
CA LYS A 159 11.88 16.16 6.23
C LYS A 159 12.57 14.80 6.26
N THR A 160 13.89 14.79 6.39
CA THR A 160 14.66 13.58 6.77
C THR A 160 14.62 13.39 8.29
N ILE A 161 14.36 12.17 8.76
CA ILE A 161 14.14 11.84 10.16
C ILE A 161 15.01 10.64 10.55
N THR A 162 16.02 10.88 11.39
CA THR A 162 16.97 9.87 11.88
C THR A 162 17.20 10.05 13.38
N GLY A 163 17.67 9.01 14.07
CA GLY A 163 17.97 9.06 15.52
C GLY A 163 16.75 9.17 16.44
N VAL A 164 15.54 9.09 15.86
CA VAL A 164 14.26 9.03 16.56
C VAL A 164 13.42 7.93 15.93
N LEU A 165 12.67 7.19 16.73
CA LEU A 165 11.70 6.22 16.22
C LEU A 165 10.31 6.85 16.26
N ILE A 166 9.60 6.85 15.15
CA ILE A 166 8.19 7.25 15.09
C ILE A 166 7.37 6.08 15.62
N ASN A 167 6.60 6.34 16.68
CA ASN A 167 5.75 5.33 17.28
C ASN A 167 4.63 4.97 16.30
N ASN A 168 4.09 3.75 16.43
CA ASN A 168 2.93 3.28 15.66
C ASN A 168 3.15 3.12 14.14
N LEU A 169 4.40 2.99 13.69
CA LEU A 169 4.71 2.52 12.34
C LEU A 169 4.61 0.99 12.24
N TYR A 170 4.25 0.49 11.07
CA TYR A 170 4.25 -0.94 10.77
C TYR A 170 5.68 -1.43 10.55
N ASN A 171 6.13 -2.37 11.38
CA ASN A 171 7.46 -2.97 11.27
C ASN A 171 7.42 -4.15 10.26
N MET A 172 8.04 -3.95 9.10
CA MET A 172 8.20 -4.97 8.06
C MET A 172 9.36 -5.94 8.34
N GLY A 173 10.20 -5.63 9.32
CA GLY A 173 11.39 -6.40 9.66
C GLY A 173 12.56 -6.11 8.73
N LYS A 174 13.59 -6.96 8.85
CA LYS A 174 14.78 -6.92 8.00
C LYS A 174 14.54 -7.66 6.69
N TYR A 175 14.97 -7.04 5.60
CA TYR A 175 15.16 -7.77 4.34
C TYR A 175 16.30 -8.77 4.52
N GLN A 176 16.12 -9.93 3.91
CA GLN A 176 16.93 -11.11 4.21
C GLN A 176 18.09 -11.27 3.22
N GLU A 177 18.06 -10.49 2.15
CA GLU A 177 19.02 -10.53 1.05
C GLU A 177 19.47 -9.13 0.71
N GLY A 178 20.71 -9.00 0.24
CA GLY A 178 21.29 -7.74 -0.20
C GLY A 178 22.06 -6.99 0.89
N THR A 179 22.51 -5.79 0.54
CA THR A 179 23.23 -4.91 1.46
C THR A 179 22.26 -4.07 2.29
N GLN A 180 22.80 -3.35 3.28
CA GLN A 180 22.03 -2.41 4.07
C GLN A 180 21.47 -1.27 3.20
N GLU A 181 22.25 -0.79 2.24
CA GLU A 181 21.86 0.26 1.30
C GLU A 181 20.66 -0.18 0.46
N LEU A 182 20.70 -1.41 -0.07
CA LEU A 182 19.58 -1.98 -0.80
C LEU A 182 18.34 -2.16 0.10
N SER A 183 18.55 -2.48 1.38
CA SER A 183 17.47 -2.60 2.36
C SER A 183 16.81 -1.26 2.70
N ILE A 184 17.60 -0.18 2.77
CA ILE A 184 17.10 1.19 2.93
C ILE A 184 16.30 1.60 1.69
N GLU A 185 16.83 1.33 0.49
CA GLU A 185 16.15 1.58 -0.78
C GLU A 185 14.81 0.85 -0.86
N ARG A 186 14.78 -0.46 -0.57
CA ARG A 186 13.51 -1.23 -0.56
C ARG A 186 12.49 -0.68 0.44
N CYS A 187 12.95 -0.20 1.60
CA CYS A 187 12.08 0.40 2.61
C CYS A 187 11.46 1.70 2.10
N ARG A 188 12.28 2.57 1.51
CA ARG A 188 11.84 3.80 0.85
C ARG A 188 10.86 3.50 -0.29
N ASP A 189 11.22 2.59 -1.18
CA ASP A 189 10.46 2.27 -2.39
C ASP A 189 9.12 1.61 -2.07
N TRP A 190 9.04 0.83 -0.98
CA TRP A 190 7.77 0.35 -0.46
C TRP A 190 6.85 1.52 -0.10
N CYS A 191 7.34 2.47 0.70
CA CYS A 191 6.55 3.64 1.10
C CYS A 191 6.20 4.52 -0.10
N TYR A 192 7.13 4.74 -1.03
CA TYR A 192 6.91 5.53 -2.25
C TYR A 192 5.87 4.91 -3.20
N SER A 193 5.67 3.59 -3.13
CA SER A 193 4.64 2.91 -3.92
C SER A 193 3.23 2.95 -3.31
N ASP A 194 3.10 3.26 -2.01
CA ASP A 194 1.80 3.42 -1.34
C ASP A 194 1.51 4.91 -1.14
N ILE A 195 0.57 5.46 -1.93
CA ILE A 195 0.15 6.87 -1.78
C ILE A 195 -0.42 7.20 -0.39
N GLY A 196 -0.72 6.19 0.43
CA GLY A 196 -1.12 6.32 1.83
C GLY A 196 0.04 6.42 2.81
N CYS A 197 1.29 6.19 2.40
CA CYS A 197 2.43 6.24 3.29
C CYS A 197 2.90 7.69 3.49
N ALA A 198 2.90 8.17 4.73
CA ALA A 198 3.46 9.49 5.08
C ALA A 198 4.88 9.39 5.67
N TYR A 199 5.25 8.25 6.26
CA TYR A 199 6.52 8.07 6.94
C TYR A 199 7.15 6.73 6.60
N TRP A 200 8.47 6.71 6.49
CA TRP A 200 9.24 5.48 6.53
C TRP A 200 10.53 5.70 7.31
N GLN A 201 11.03 4.64 7.94
CA GLN A 201 12.28 4.63 8.69
C GLN A 201 12.98 3.28 8.54
N TYR A 202 14.31 3.28 8.57
CA TYR A 202 15.12 2.08 8.55
C TYR A 202 16.03 2.00 9.79
N SER A 203 15.85 0.92 10.54
CA SER A 203 16.64 0.54 11.72
C SER A 203 17.71 -0.48 11.34
N THR A 204 18.95 -0.29 11.79
CA THR A 204 19.99 -1.33 11.69
C THR A 204 19.67 -2.58 12.50
N THR A 205 18.81 -2.47 13.51
CA THR A 205 18.46 -3.57 14.43
C THR A 205 17.20 -4.29 13.98
N ASN A 206 16.16 -3.55 13.63
CA ASN A 206 14.82 -4.07 13.38
C ASN A 206 14.39 -4.00 11.91
N GLY A 207 15.13 -3.31 11.04
CA GLY A 207 14.82 -3.20 9.62
C GLY A 207 13.82 -2.08 9.33
N CYS A 208 12.88 -2.35 8.44
CA CYS A 208 12.02 -1.32 7.85
C CYS A 208 10.74 -1.06 8.66
N TYR A 209 10.44 0.22 8.88
CA TYR A 209 9.21 0.72 9.50
C TYR A 209 8.52 1.66 8.52
N VAL A 210 7.22 1.48 8.30
CA VAL A 210 6.45 2.23 7.30
C VAL A 210 5.07 2.62 7.83
N ASP A 211 4.56 3.75 7.36
CA ASP A 211 3.17 4.14 7.59
C ASP A 211 2.26 3.33 6.65
N ALA A 212 1.61 2.30 7.18
CA ALA A 212 0.82 1.34 6.40
C ALA A 212 -0.66 1.33 6.86
N PRO A 213 -1.41 2.42 6.65
CA PRO A 213 -2.76 2.56 7.21
C PRO A 213 -3.78 1.56 6.68
N MET A 214 -3.49 0.94 5.53
CA MET A 214 -4.36 -0.07 4.92
C MET A 214 -4.05 -1.50 5.39
N TRP A 215 -2.99 -1.68 6.20
CA TRP A 215 -2.48 -2.98 6.63
C TRP A 215 -2.79 -3.32 8.09
N THR A 216 -2.84 -2.31 8.95
CA THR A 216 -2.98 -2.53 10.38
C THR A 216 -4.46 -2.74 10.71
N LYS A 217 -4.84 -3.97 11.11
CA LYS A 217 -6.21 -4.29 11.58
C LYS A 217 -6.60 -3.42 12.77
N GLU A 218 -5.63 -3.23 13.65
CA GLU A 218 -5.65 -2.19 14.67
C GLU A 218 -5.32 -0.90 13.92
N LYS A 219 -6.17 0.13 13.98
CA LYS A 219 -5.94 1.41 13.28
C LYS A 219 -4.80 2.22 13.91
N VAL A 220 -3.66 1.58 14.10
CA VAL A 220 -2.44 2.10 14.68
C VAL A 220 -1.85 3.00 13.62
N THR A 221 -2.02 4.29 13.83
CA THR A 221 -1.50 5.34 12.96
C THR A 221 -0.52 6.17 13.77
N PRO A 222 0.55 6.69 13.13
CA PRO A 222 1.41 7.68 13.76
C PRO A 222 0.58 8.84 14.30
N GLN A 223 1.00 9.38 15.44
CA GLN A 223 0.33 10.54 16.03
C GLN A 223 0.32 11.71 15.03
N TYR A 224 -0.81 12.42 14.95
CA TYR A 224 -0.95 13.62 14.15
C TYR A 224 -1.67 14.74 14.93
N PRO A 225 -1.17 16.00 14.90
CA PRO A 225 0.16 16.39 14.42
C PRO A 225 1.28 15.68 15.20
N MET A 226 2.43 15.51 14.57
CA MET A 226 3.57 14.84 15.17
C MET A 226 4.14 15.72 16.30
N THR A 227 4.20 15.18 17.51
CA THR A 227 4.85 15.82 18.66
C THR A 227 5.79 14.81 19.31
N SER A 228 6.53 15.25 20.33
CA SER A 228 7.45 14.40 21.08
C SER A 228 6.79 13.17 21.73
N SER A 229 5.47 13.18 21.98
CA SER A 229 4.75 12.00 22.49
C SER A 229 4.54 10.91 21.44
N GLY A 230 4.63 11.27 20.16
CA GLY A 230 4.54 10.34 19.03
C GLY A 230 5.88 9.72 18.66
N LEU A 231 6.93 10.03 19.43
CA LEU A 231 8.30 9.62 19.17
C LEU A 231 8.88 8.84 20.35
N THR A 232 9.79 7.94 20.05
CA THR A 232 10.74 7.37 20.99
C THR A 232 12.11 7.98 20.70
N VAL A 233 12.76 8.54 21.72
CA VAL A 233 14.03 9.29 21.60
C VAL A 233 15.02 8.83 22.68
N GLY A 234 16.32 8.87 22.37
CA GLY A 234 17.38 8.55 23.34
C GLY A 234 17.39 7.09 23.82
N THR A 235 16.75 6.19 23.07
CA THR A 235 16.80 4.75 23.32
C THR A 235 17.69 4.07 22.27
N PRO A 236 18.27 2.89 22.56
CA PRO A 236 19.03 2.14 21.56
C PRO A 236 18.23 1.82 20.29
N GLU A 237 16.91 1.68 20.40
CA GLU A 237 16.04 1.48 19.24
C GLU A 237 15.95 2.74 18.38
N ALA A 238 15.73 3.91 18.99
CA ALA A 238 15.70 5.18 18.28
C ALA A 238 17.06 5.53 17.63
N GLU A 239 18.17 5.26 18.34
CA GLU A 239 19.53 5.46 17.84
C GLU A 239 19.86 4.55 16.65
N SER A 240 19.22 3.38 16.57
CA SER A 240 19.40 2.46 15.43
C SER A 240 18.73 2.95 14.13
N ILE A 241 17.89 3.98 14.19
CA ILE A 241 17.24 4.57 13.02
C ILE A 241 18.22 5.45 12.24
N ILE A 242 18.75 4.90 11.15
CA ILE A 242 19.82 5.51 10.35
C ILE A 242 19.33 6.18 9.07
N ALA A 243 18.09 5.90 8.65
CA ALA A 243 17.45 6.54 7.51
C ALA A 243 15.95 6.67 7.77
N GLY A 244 15.32 7.68 7.18
CA GLY A 244 13.89 7.85 7.28
C GLY A 244 13.44 9.22 6.77
N GLN A 245 12.19 9.31 6.37
CA GLN A 245 11.61 10.52 5.81
C GLN A 245 10.15 10.69 6.24
N PHE A 246 9.74 11.94 6.36
CA PHE A 246 8.35 12.37 6.27
C PHE A 246 8.13 12.91 4.86
N ILE A 247 7.15 12.33 4.15
CA ILE A 247 6.92 12.55 2.73
C ILE A 247 5.47 12.94 2.45
N GLN A 248 5.26 13.55 1.29
CA GLN A 248 3.95 13.85 0.75
C GLN A 248 3.86 13.34 -0.68
N HIS A 249 2.86 12.52 -0.95
CA HIS A 249 2.52 12.13 -2.33
C HIS A 249 1.70 13.22 -2.98
N GLU A 250 2.00 13.51 -4.24
CA GLU A 250 1.18 14.34 -5.11
C GLU A 250 0.97 13.68 -6.46
N CYS A 251 -0.19 13.93 -7.06
CA CYS A 251 -0.37 13.63 -8.48
C CYS A 251 -0.25 14.94 -9.25
N PRO A 252 0.80 15.13 -10.07
CA PRO A 252 0.92 16.35 -10.84
C PRO A 252 -0.32 16.52 -11.70
N ARG A 253 -0.83 17.74 -11.77
CA ARG A 253 -1.90 18.04 -12.73
C ARG A 253 -1.36 17.65 -14.09
N SER A 254 -2.09 16.78 -14.81
CA SER A 254 -1.82 16.55 -16.21
C SER A 254 -1.69 17.93 -16.83
N LEU A 255 -0.48 18.27 -17.29
CA LEU A 255 -0.27 19.50 -18.01
C LEU A 255 -1.20 19.33 -19.19
N ALA A 256 -2.36 20.02 -19.13
CA ALA A 256 -3.34 19.99 -20.20
C ALA A 256 -2.52 20.11 -21.47
N PRO A 257 -2.60 19.14 -22.39
CA PRO A 257 -1.64 19.00 -23.48
C PRO A 257 -1.44 20.38 -24.04
N ALA A 258 -0.22 20.93 -23.86
CA ALA A 258 0.05 22.36 -24.02
C ALA A 258 -0.72 22.79 -25.25
N PRO A 259 -1.70 23.73 -25.11
CA PRO A 259 -2.82 23.88 -26.04
C PRO A 259 -2.22 23.72 -27.40
N GLN A 260 -2.47 22.56 -28.02
CA GLN A 260 -1.75 22.18 -29.23
C GLN A 260 -2.05 23.38 -30.10
N VAL A 261 -1.02 24.19 -30.39
CA VAL A 261 -1.18 25.30 -31.30
C VAL A 261 -1.61 24.54 -32.52
N SER A 262 -2.92 24.55 -32.77
CA SER A 262 -3.45 24.08 -34.01
C SER A 262 -2.68 24.97 -34.94
N ASN A 263 -1.65 24.41 -35.56
CA ASN A 263 -1.14 24.98 -36.77
C ASN A 263 -2.42 25.01 -37.58
N ILE A 264 -3.02 26.20 -37.63
CA ILE A 264 -4.03 26.57 -38.59
C ILE A 264 -3.23 26.55 -39.89
N PHE A 265 -2.88 25.34 -40.31
CA PHE A 265 -2.58 25.04 -41.67
C PHE A 265 -3.95 25.27 -42.29
N TYR A 266 -4.13 26.49 -42.79
CA TYR A 266 -5.04 26.71 -43.90
C TYR A 266 -4.68 25.64 -44.91
N ASP A 267 -5.45 24.56 -44.94
CA ASP A 267 -5.52 23.66 -46.08
C ASP A 267 -6.40 24.41 -47.10
N PRO A 268 -5.82 25.11 -48.08
CA PRO A 268 -6.58 25.77 -49.11
C PRO A 268 -6.70 24.73 -50.24
N GLN A 269 -7.49 23.67 -50.03
CA GLN A 269 -8.12 22.81 -51.04
C GLN A 269 -8.39 21.39 -50.49
N THR A 270 -9.42 21.25 -49.67
CA THR A 270 -10.22 20.02 -49.67
C THR A 270 -11.69 20.39 -49.73
N SER A 271 -12.09 20.83 -50.93
CA SER A 271 -13.48 20.77 -51.36
C SER A 271 -13.86 19.31 -51.54
N LEU A 272 -15.07 18.96 -51.11
CA LEU A 272 -15.91 17.90 -51.67
C LEU A 272 -15.26 16.51 -51.69
N ASP A 273 -15.49 15.70 -50.66
CA ASP A 273 -16.17 14.43 -50.89
C ASP A 273 -16.79 13.89 -49.60
N GLY A 274 -18.02 13.39 -49.76
CA GLY A 274 -18.98 13.20 -48.70
C GLY A 274 -18.64 12.07 -47.76
N GLN A 275 -18.40 12.41 -46.50
CA GLN A 275 -18.43 11.46 -45.40
C GLN A 275 -19.89 11.11 -45.11
N LYS A 276 -20.37 10.12 -45.86
CA LYS A 276 -21.68 9.50 -45.67
C LYS A 276 -21.68 8.87 -44.28
N SER A 277 -22.39 9.50 -43.34
CA SER A 277 -22.81 8.87 -42.09
C SER A 277 -23.53 7.58 -42.47
N THR A 278 -22.83 6.45 -42.37
CA THR A 278 -23.48 5.15 -42.31
C THR A 278 -24.08 5.08 -40.92
N ASP A 279 -25.24 5.73 -40.79
CA ASP A 279 -26.15 5.58 -39.69
C ASP A 279 -26.35 4.07 -39.50
N SER A 280 -25.82 3.60 -38.38
CA SER A 280 -25.82 2.20 -37.97
C SER A 280 -27.24 1.78 -37.59
N HIS A 281 -28.17 1.75 -38.54
CA HIS A 281 -29.56 1.28 -38.35
C HIS A 281 -29.66 -0.25 -38.40
N TRP A 282 -28.57 -0.96 -38.66
CA TRP A 282 -28.60 -2.42 -38.83
C TRP A 282 -29.04 -3.14 -37.55
N TYR A 283 -28.71 -2.62 -36.35
CA TYR A 283 -29.14 -3.21 -35.08
C TYR A 283 -30.66 -3.11 -34.85
N VAL A 284 -31.30 -2.05 -35.36
CA VAL A 284 -32.76 -1.85 -35.27
C VAL A 284 -33.50 -2.90 -36.10
N TRP A 285 -33.01 -3.19 -37.30
CA TRP A 285 -33.58 -4.22 -38.18
C TRP A 285 -33.35 -5.63 -37.63
N THR A 286 -32.20 -5.93 -37.01
CA THR A 286 -31.98 -7.23 -36.38
C THR A 286 -32.88 -7.45 -35.17
N MET A 287 -33.13 -6.43 -34.34
CA MET A 287 -34.04 -6.55 -33.20
C MET A 287 -35.49 -6.77 -33.65
N LEU A 288 -35.95 -6.08 -34.70
CA LEU A 288 -37.28 -6.30 -35.27
C LEU A 288 -37.44 -7.73 -35.83
N ALA A 289 -36.41 -8.26 -36.49
CA ALA A 289 -36.43 -9.62 -37.02
C ALA A 289 -36.54 -10.68 -35.91
N VAL A 290 -35.84 -10.51 -34.79
CA VAL A 290 -35.91 -11.44 -33.64
C VAL A 290 -37.29 -11.40 -32.98
N VAL A 291 -37.89 -10.22 -32.82
CA VAL A 291 -39.25 -10.09 -32.24
C VAL A 291 -40.29 -10.74 -33.15
N LEU A 292 -40.20 -10.52 -34.47
CA LEU A 292 -41.10 -11.15 -35.44
C LEU A 292 -40.96 -12.68 -35.43
N LEU A 293 -39.73 -13.19 -35.37
CA LEU A 293 -39.48 -14.63 -35.28
C LEU A 293 -40.10 -15.23 -34.01
N GLY A 294 -39.92 -14.57 -32.86
CA GLY A 294 -40.51 -14.98 -31.59
C GLY A 294 -42.05 -15.01 -31.63
N ALA A 295 -42.67 -13.99 -32.25
CA ALA A 295 -44.12 -13.94 -32.41
C ALA A 295 -44.66 -15.05 -33.32
N VAL A 296 -43.95 -15.38 -34.41
CA VAL A 296 -44.32 -16.48 -35.31
C VAL A 296 -44.21 -17.82 -34.60
N VAL A 297 -43.12 -18.08 -33.88
CA VAL A 297 -42.92 -19.32 -33.12
C VAL A 297 -43.97 -19.45 -32.02
N GLY A 298 -44.23 -18.38 -31.26
CA GLY A 298 -45.28 -18.35 -30.23
C GLY A 298 -46.68 -18.57 -30.81
N GLY A 299 -46.99 -17.97 -31.97
CA GLY A 299 -48.26 -18.15 -32.66
C GLY A 299 -48.46 -19.58 -33.19
N LEU A 300 -47.41 -20.20 -33.74
CA LEU A 300 -47.44 -21.60 -34.15
C LEU A 300 -47.63 -22.53 -32.95
N TYR A 301 -46.94 -22.27 -31.84
CA TYR A 301 -47.12 -23.03 -30.61
C TYR A 301 -48.55 -22.92 -30.06
N TYR A 302 -49.14 -21.72 -30.07
CA TYR A 302 -50.52 -21.52 -29.64
C TYR A 302 -51.54 -22.23 -30.54
N ARG A 303 -51.29 -22.23 -31.86
CA ARG A 303 -52.21 -22.82 -32.85
C ARG A 303 -52.14 -24.35 -32.89
N PHE A 304 -50.98 -24.95 -32.61
CA PHE A 304 -50.77 -26.39 -32.75
C PHE A 304 -50.50 -27.13 -31.43
N GLY A 305 -50.21 -26.41 -30.33
CA GLY A 305 -49.70 -26.98 -29.08
C GLY A 305 -50.69 -27.11 -27.94
N LEU A 306 -51.98 -26.82 -28.13
CA LEU A 306 -52.99 -27.10 -27.09
C LEU A 306 -53.64 -28.47 -27.33
N PRO A 307 -53.23 -29.53 -26.60
CA PRO A 307 -53.94 -30.80 -26.64
C PRO A 307 -55.38 -30.60 -26.13
N ARG A 308 -56.35 -30.94 -26.98
CA ARG A 308 -57.77 -31.06 -26.60
C ARG A 308 -57.86 -32.03 -25.43
N GLN A 309 -58.12 -31.52 -24.23
CA GLN A 309 -58.46 -32.34 -23.08
C GLN A 309 -59.79 -33.07 -23.37
N SER A 310 -59.66 -34.36 -23.68
CA SER A 310 -60.77 -35.30 -23.76
C SER A 310 -61.28 -35.57 -22.35
N THR A 311 -62.44 -35.03 -22.02
CA THR A 311 -63.21 -35.39 -20.82
C THR A 311 -63.64 -36.86 -20.90
N LYS A 312 -63.12 -37.71 -20.00
CA LYS A 312 -63.77 -38.99 -19.68
C LYS A 312 -64.01 -39.12 -18.18
N ARG A 313 -65.29 -39.38 -17.95
CA ARG A 313 -66.06 -39.66 -16.74
C ARG A 313 -65.76 -41.07 -16.24
N GLY A 314 -65.71 -41.24 -14.91
CA GLY A 314 -66.47 -42.29 -14.23
C GLY A 314 -65.75 -43.57 -13.77
N ASP A 315 -65.91 -43.80 -12.47
CA ASP A 315 -65.90 -45.04 -11.69
C ASP A 315 -64.54 -45.67 -11.31
N SER A 316 -64.23 -46.11 -10.09
CA SER A 316 -64.78 -46.16 -8.71
C SER A 316 -64.34 -47.51 -8.11
N MET A 317 -64.02 -47.49 -6.81
CA MET A 317 -63.87 -48.59 -5.83
C MET A 317 -62.46 -49.18 -5.60
N VAL A 318 -61.86 -48.94 -4.41
CA VAL A 318 -61.93 -49.70 -3.11
C VAL A 318 -60.61 -50.47 -2.95
N ALA A 319 -59.88 -50.57 -1.82
CA ALA A 319 -59.90 -49.95 -0.49
C ALA A 319 -58.64 -50.43 0.29
N ARG A 320 -58.38 -49.80 1.45
CA ARG A 320 -57.58 -50.24 2.62
C ARG A 320 -56.06 -50.29 2.43
N SER A 321 -55.21 -49.97 3.41
CA SER A 321 -55.39 -49.68 4.85
C SER A 321 -54.12 -48.96 5.35
N ALA A 322 -54.33 -48.12 6.38
CA ALA A 322 -53.44 -47.69 7.46
C ALA A 322 -51.93 -47.97 7.41
N VAL A 323 -51.13 -46.94 7.76
CA VAL A 323 -50.38 -46.84 9.04
C VAL A 323 -49.60 -45.51 9.02
N ASN A 324 -49.59 -44.83 10.17
CA ASN A 324 -48.84 -43.59 10.45
C ASN A 324 -47.33 -43.82 10.29
N ASP A 325 -46.57 -42.79 9.92
CA ASP A 325 -45.45 -42.38 10.78
C ASP A 325 -44.89 -41.01 10.37
N GLU A 326 -44.63 -40.23 11.41
CA GLU A 326 -43.91 -38.96 11.46
C GLU A 326 -42.39 -39.23 11.36
N ASP A 327 -41.64 -38.15 11.11
CA ASP A 327 -40.23 -37.95 11.45
C ASP A 327 -39.15 -38.78 10.72
N GLN A 328 -38.40 -38.11 9.84
CA GLN A 328 -36.94 -38.31 9.78
C GLN A 328 -36.21 -37.10 9.17
N GLU A 329 -35.91 -36.12 10.03
CA GLU A 329 -34.67 -35.37 9.96
C GLU A 329 -33.65 -36.00 10.91
N GLN A 330 -32.36 -35.89 10.56
CA GLN A 330 -31.14 -36.26 11.30
C GLN A 330 -30.65 -37.71 11.20
N LEU A 331 -29.46 -37.90 10.62
CA LEU A 331 -28.23 -38.29 11.33
C LEU A 331 -27.18 -38.85 10.35
N MET A 332 -26.02 -38.19 10.28
CA MET A 332 -24.72 -38.85 10.09
C MET A 332 -23.68 -38.06 10.91
N ASP A 333 -23.63 -38.34 12.21
CA ASP A 333 -22.45 -38.11 13.04
C ASP A 333 -21.79 -39.47 13.28
N GLY A 334 -20.54 -39.61 12.85
CA GLY A 334 -19.72 -40.80 13.05
C GLY A 334 -18.80 -40.61 14.25
N ASN A 335 -19.07 -41.37 15.31
CA ASN A 335 -18.20 -41.58 16.47
C ASN A 335 -16.87 -42.25 16.07
N PHE A 336 -15.79 -41.81 16.71
CA PHE A 336 -14.59 -42.63 16.94
C PHE A 336 -14.29 -42.60 18.45
N GLU A 337 -14.56 -43.74 19.10
CA GLU A 337 -14.35 -44.01 20.53
C GLU A 337 -12.89 -44.40 20.85
N ALA A 338 -12.36 -43.76 21.91
CA ALA A 338 -11.76 -44.32 23.14
C ALA A 338 -10.75 -45.51 23.04
N ASP A 339 -9.67 -45.63 23.82
CA ASP A 339 -9.49 -45.39 25.26
C ASP A 339 -8.01 -45.66 25.67
N HIS A 340 -7.50 -45.01 26.74
CA HIS A 340 -6.68 -45.60 27.83
C HIS A 340 -5.75 -44.62 28.62
N ARG A 341 -6.05 -44.55 29.94
CA ARG A 341 -5.18 -44.56 31.15
C ARG A 341 -4.15 -43.44 31.44
N SER A 342 -4.58 -42.50 32.33
CA SER A 342 -4.10 -42.24 33.72
C SER A 342 -2.60 -41.92 34.06
N PRO A 343 -2.26 -41.34 35.25
CA PRO A 343 -2.19 -39.89 35.49
C PRO A 343 -0.86 -39.42 36.16
N ALA A 344 -0.59 -38.10 36.17
CA ALA A 344 0.32 -37.50 37.15
C ALA A 344 0.06 -35.99 37.40
N LYS A 345 -0.33 -35.70 38.65
CA LYS A 345 0.04 -34.55 39.52
C LYS A 345 0.32 -33.18 38.88
N MET A 346 -0.40 -32.13 39.32
CA MET A 346 0.05 -31.18 40.37
C MET A 346 -0.91 -29.99 40.54
N ASN A 347 -1.17 -29.69 41.81
CA ASN A 347 -1.35 -28.37 42.45
C ASN A 347 -2.59 -27.52 42.17
N GLU A 348 -3.58 -27.78 43.02
CA GLU A 348 -4.32 -26.83 43.87
C GLU A 348 -3.52 -25.58 44.31
N MET A 349 -4.03 -24.38 44.00
CA MET A 349 -4.15 -23.28 44.97
C MET A 349 -5.03 -22.13 44.47
N THR A 350 -6.02 -21.80 45.32
CA THR A 350 -6.54 -20.47 45.62
C THR A 350 -7.56 -19.84 44.65
N ARG A 351 -8.83 -20.10 44.98
CA ARG A 351 -10.02 -19.38 44.53
C ARG A 351 -10.28 -18.24 45.53
N VAL A 352 -10.18 -16.99 45.09
CA VAL A 352 -10.74 -15.81 45.81
C VAL A 352 -11.97 -15.36 45.05
N SER A 353 -13.11 -15.44 45.74
CA SER A 353 -14.38 -14.84 45.34
C SER A 353 -14.28 -13.32 45.40
N MET A 354 -14.71 -12.65 44.33
CA MET A 354 -15.27 -11.29 44.42
C MET A 354 -16.55 -11.24 43.59
N THR A 355 -17.65 -11.10 44.31
CA THR A 355 -18.97 -10.68 43.83
C THR A 355 -18.95 -9.19 43.50
N SER A 356 -19.55 -8.79 42.40
CA SER A 356 -19.90 -7.40 42.12
C SER A 356 -21.06 -7.35 41.14
N ASP A 357 -22.25 -7.10 41.68
CA ASP A 357 -23.48 -6.78 40.96
C ASP A 357 -23.30 -5.53 40.06
N GLY A 358 -23.70 -5.65 38.80
CA GLY A 358 -23.79 -4.52 37.86
C GLY A 358 -25.25 -4.20 37.53
N PRO A 359 -25.69 -2.93 37.55
CA PRO A 359 -27.07 -2.54 37.25
C PRO A 359 -27.39 -2.52 35.74
N PRO A 360 -28.68 -2.61 35.36
CA PRO A 360 -29.12 -2.85 33.98
C PRO A 360 -29.06 -1.62 33.07
N SER A 361 -28.80 -1.86 31.78
CA SER A 361 -28.79 -0.85 30.72
C SER A 361 -30.20 -0.37 30.34
N PRO A 362 -30.41 0.91 29.98
CA PRO A 362 -31.68 1.40 29.48
C PRO A 362 -31.86 1.19 27.95
N PRO A 363 -33.11 1.21 27.46
CA PRO A 363 -33.45 0.77 26.10
C PRO A 363 -33.27 1.84 25.02
N ARG A 364 -33.10 1.37 23.79
CA ARG A 364 -33.05 2.14 22.54
C ARG A 364 -34.43 2.72 22.19
N GLY A 365 -34.47 3.96 21.71
CA GLY A 365 -35.64 4.50 21.03
C GLY A 365 -35.45 5.90 20.43
N MET A 366 -35.68 5.97 19.11
CA MET A 366 -36.24 7.10 18.34
C MET A 366 -35.39 8.35 18.00
N SER A 367 -35.13 8.51 16.69
CA SER A 367 -34.98 9.81 15.98
C SER A 367 -36.32 10.57 15.98
N PRO A 368 -36.40 11.93 15.88
CA PRO A 368 -36.11 12.74 14.66
C PRO A 368 -35.72 14.23 15.01
N PRO A 369 -35.95 15.29 14.17
CA PRO A 369 -35.62 15.57 12.75
C PRO A 369 -34.73 16.83 12.55
N ARG A 370 -34.44 17.13 11.27
CA ARG A 370 -33.82 18.36 10.70
C ARG A 370 -34.47 19.68 11.14
N GLY A 371 -33.65 20.74 11.27
CA GLY A 371 -34.10 22.13 11.09
C GLY A 371 -33.18 23.23 11.63
N LEU A 372 -32.49 23.94 10.71
CA LEU A 372 -32.29 25.41 10.62
C LEU A 372 -31.59 26.23 11.74
N HIS A 373 -30.56 26.98 11.29
CA HIS A 373 -30.19 28.38 11.62
C HIS A 373 -30.05 28.86 13.08
N MET A 374 -28.82 29.27 13.46
CA MET A 374 -28.49 30.45 14.31
C MET A 374 -26.94 30.57 14.33
N GLU A 375 -26.33 31.55 13.67
CA GLU A 375 -26.16 32.97 14.06
C GLU A 375 -25.20 33.15 15.25
N GLN A 376 -23.98 33.59 14.93
CA GLN A 376 -22.89 33.88 15.87
C GLN A 376 -23.08 35.27 16.49
N HIS A 377 -23.34 35.30 17.79
CA HIS A 377 -22.95 36.36 18.72
C HIS A 377 -22.12 35.67 19.82
N GLY A 378 -20.94 36.11 20.24
CA GLY A 378 -20.53 37.48 20.52
C GLY A 378 -20.48 37.66 22.04
N GLN A 379 -19.28 37.57 22.61
CA GLN A 379 -18.84 38.08 23.93
C GLN A 379 -19.47 37.48 25.20
N SER A 380 -18.63 36.98 26.11
CA SER A 380 -18.38 37.67 27.40
C SER A 380 -17.28 37.02 28.23
N SER A 381 -16.47 37.91 28.78
CA SER A 381 -15.37 37.72 29.70
C SER A 381 -15.86 37.16 31.05
N MET A 382 -15.12 36.24 31.66
CA MET A 382 -15.15 36.05 33.11
C MET A 382 -13.75 35.82 33.66
N THR A 383 -13.22 36.90 34.25
CA THR A 383 -12.09 36.95 35.16
C THR A 383 -12.47 36.24 36.47
N TYR A 384 -11.65 35.32 36.95
CA TYR A 384 -11.59 35.00 38.38
C TYR A 384 -10.13 34.88 38.83
N HIS A 385 -9.77 35.78 39.75
CA HIS A 385 -8.58 35.73 40.58
C HIS A 385 -8.67 34.56 41.58
N ASN A 386 -7.57 33.82 41.75
CA ASN A 386 -6.86 33.67 43.03
C ASN A 386 -5.88 32.49 42.97
N THR A 387 -4.59 32.75 43.18
CA THR A 387 -3.61 31.74 43.56
C THR A 387 -2.58 32.40 44.48
N PRO A 388 -2.39 31.91 45.72
CA PRO A 388 -1.40 32.47 46.62
C PRO A 388 0.00 31.89 46.37
N ALA A 389 0.97 32.73 46.71
CA ALA A 389 2.41 32.56 46.58
C ALA A 389 2.96 31.29 47.24
N PHE A 390 3.95 30.69 46.60
CA PHE A 390 4.92 29.81 47.26
C PHE A 390 6.35 30.21 46.90
N GLN A 391 7.17 30.15 47.94
CA GLN A 391 8.50 30.76 48.08
C GLN A 391 9.56 30.19 47.15
N GLN A 392 10.41 31.09 46.65
CA GLN A 392 11.72 30.77 46.10
C GLN A 392 12.65 30.26 47.22
N VAL A 393 13.24 29.08 47.01
CA VAL A 393 14.44 28.65 47.73
C VAL A 393 15.58 28.66 46.72
N GLN A 394 16.53 29.58 46.93
CA GLN A 394 17.82 29.58 46.26
C GLN A 394 18.69 28.49 46.91
N HIS A 395 19.29 27.60 46.10
CA HIS A 395 20.44 26.81 46.51
C HIS A 395 21.58 27.05 45.53
N THR A 396 22.56 27.82 46.01
CA THR A 396 23.91 27.94 45.47
C THR A 396 24.78 26.88 46.13
N GLN A 397 25.55 26.09 45.38
CA GLN A 397 26.85 25.48 45.74
C GLN A 397 27.32 24.63 44.55
N GLN A 398 28.29 25.11 43.76
CA GLN A 398 29.75 25.03 43.92
C GLN A 398 30.38 23.70 43.49
N LEU A 399 31.21 23.81 42.44
CA LEU A 399 32.13 22.80 41.91
C LEU A 399 33.17 22.36 42.96
N SER A 400 33.49 21.06 42.96
CA SER A 400 34.85 20.58 43.20
C SER A 400 35.02 19.15 42.65
N GLN A 401 36.01 18.96 41.77
CA GLN A 401 36.64 17.67 41.46
C GLN A 401 37.95 17.54 42.29
N PRO A 402 38.79 16.51 42.10
CA PRO A 402 38.63 15.15 42.62
C PRO A 402 39.79 14.77 43.56
N ALA A 403 39.55 13.86 44.50
CA ALA A 403 40.61 13.27 45.32
C ALA A 403 40.95 11.85 44.85
N GLN A 404 42.18 11.66 44.40
CA GLN A 404 42.83 10.36 44.21
C GLN A 404 42.96 9.66 45.58
N THR A 405 42.69 8.36 45.64
CA THR A 405 43.18 7.50 46.73
C THR A 405 43.63 6.15 46.17
N GLN A 406 44.84 5.74 46.57
CA GLN A 406 45.50 4.49 46.23
C GLN A 406 45.17 3.37 47.24
N HIS A 407 45.53 2.13 46.84
CA HIS A 407 45.68 0.90 47.64
C HIS A 407 44.36 0.19 48.06
N LEU A 408 44.22 -1.14 48.12
CA LEU A 408 45.15 -2.24 48.35
C LEU A 408 44.51 -3.59 47.92
N HIS A 409 45.32 -4.60 47.63
CA HIS A 409 44.97 -6.00 47.37
C HIS A 409 44.31 -6.74 48.57
N THR A 410 43.26 -7.51 48.30
CA THR A 410 42.94 -8.88 48.78
C THR A 410 41.76 -9.37 47.89
N GLY A 411 41.65 -10.57 47.34
CA GLY A 411 42.17 -11.88 47.69
C GLY A 411 41.02 -12.79 48.14
N HIS A 412 40.15 -13.26 47.22
CA HIS A 412 39.25 -14.39 47.48
C HIS A 412 38.98 -15.22 46.22
N GLN A 413 39.44 -16.46 46.25
CA GLN A 413 39.14 -17.55 45.32
C GLN A 413 37.73 -18.10 45.62
N TYR A 414 36.94 -18.34 44.57
CA TYR A 414 35.82 -19.28 44.63
C TYR A 414 35.90 -20.24 43.45
N SER A 415 36.07 -21.51 43.80
CA SER A 415 36.09 -22.68 42.93
C SER A 415 34.65 -23.10 42.61
N TYR A 416 34.34 -23.37 41.34
CA TYR A 416 33.13 -24.08 40.94
C TYR A 416 33.48 -25.43 40.29
N PRO A 417 32.75 -26.51 40.60
CA PRO A 417 33.07 -27.85 40.13
C PRO A 417 32.63 -28.12 38.69
N THR A 418 33.51 -28.86 38.02
CA THR A 418 33.46 -29.36 36.65
C THR A 418 32.37 -30.43 36.48
N ALA A 419 31.48 -30.26 35.51
CA ALA A 419 30.62 -31.33 34.99
C ALA A 419 31.06 -31.67 33.56
N GLN A 420 31.51 -32.92 33.41
CA GLN A 420 31.98 -33.53 32.16
C GLN A 420 30.81 -33.79 31.21
N THR A 421 30.99 -33.46 29.94
CA THR A 421 30.16 -33.96 28.83
C THR A 421 31.05 -34.59 27.76
N PRO A 422 30.60 -35.69 27.13
CA PRO A 422 31.44 -36.52 26.27
C PRO A 422 31.65 -35.93 24.88
N ALA A 423 32.88 -36.12 24.39
CA ALA A 423 33.39 -35.64 23.12
C ALA A 423 32.70 -36.29 21.91
N TYR A 424 32.20 -35.46 21.00
CA TYR A 424 32.02 -35.81 19.59
C TYR A 424 33.11 -35.09 18.79
N ALA A 425 34.00 -35.87 18.20
CA ALA A 425 35.06 -35.41 17.32
C ALA A 425 34.49 -35.08 15.94
N ALA A 426 34.47 -33.79 15.59
CA ALA A 426 34.28 -33.34 14.22
C ALA A 426 35.56 -32.61 13.77
N GLN A 427 36.22 -33.17 12.76
CA GLN A 427 37.39 -32.58 12.12
C GLN A 427 37.00 -31.25 11.46
N ARG A 428 37.64 -30.15 11.87
CA ARG A 428 37.57 -28.85 11.17
C ARG A 428 38.76 -28.71 10.22
N PRO A 429 38.56 -28.24 8.97
CA PRO A 429 39.66 -27.82 8.13
C PRO A 429 40.24 -26.50 8.66
N SER A 430 41.58 -26.42 8.69
CA SER A 430 42.33 -25.20 9.00
C SER A 430 42.09 -24.14 7.93
N TYR A 431 41.57 -22.98 8.35
CA TYR A 431 41.64 -21.75 7.55
C TYR A 431 42.79 -20.90 8.08
N ALA A 432 43.63 -20.42 7.15
CA ALA A 432 44.74 -19.52 7.41
C ALA A 432 44.25 -18.19 8.02
N PRO A 433 45.05 -17.53 8.88
CA PRO A 433 44.70 -16.23 9.44
C PRO A 433 44.67 -15.13 8.35
N ALA A 434 43.63 -14.30 8.39
CA ALA A 434 43.51 -13.10 7.56
C ALA A 434 44.62 -12.08 7.92
N PRO A 435 45.15 -11.32 6.94
CA PRO A 435 46.15 -10.30 7.21
C PRO A 435 45.56 -9.13 7.99
N ALA A 436 46.37 -8.58 8.89
CA ALA A 436 46.07 -7.39 9.67
C ALA A 436 45.80 -6.19 8.76
N TYR A 437 44.65 -5.52 8.98
CA TYR A 437 44.32 -4.27 8.32
C TYR A 437 45.27 -3.16 8.80
N GLY A 438 46.13 -2.71 7.88
CA GLY A 438 46.92 -1.50 8.02
C GLY A 438 46.04 -0.26 7.99
N GLN A 439 46.53 0.78 8.66
CA GLN A 439 45.91 2.09 8.86
C GLN A 439 45.37 2.72 7.57
N MET A 440 44.12 3.19 7.62
CA MET A 440 43.56 4.07 6.60
C MET A 440 44.25 5.45 6.64
N PRO A 441 44.60 6.05 5.49
CA PRO A 441 45.07 7.42 5.44
C PRO A 441 43.94 8.43 5.76
N PRO A 442 44.26 9.61 6.31
CA PRO A 442 43.26 10.62 6.63
C PRO A 442 42.60 11.19 5.36
N ALA A 443 41.31 11.53 5.50
CA ALA A 443 40.49 12.11 4.46
C ALA A 443 41.06 13.44 3.92
N PRO A 444 40.94 13.73 2.61
CA PRO A 444 41.39 15.00 2.06
C PRO A 444 40.52 16.15 2.57
N THR A 445 41.21 17.17 3.09
CA THR A 445 40.64 18.44 3.52
C THR A 445 40.22 19.24 2.30
N TYR A 446 38.92 19.45 2.11
CA TYR A 446 38.43 20.35 1.06
C TYR A 446 38.64 21.81 1.49
N GLY A 447 39.56 22.48 0.79
CA GLY A 447 39.80 23.91 0.94
C GLY A 447 38.65 24.74 0.37
N GLN A 448 38.26 25.78 1.12
CA GLN A 448 37.36 26.84 0.66
C GLN A 448 37.97 27.54 -0.56
N LEU A 449 37.18 27.69 -1.62
CA LEU A 449 37.45 28.64 -2.70
C LEU A 449 36.41 29.77 -2.69
N PRO A 450 36.83 31.01 -3.01
CA PRO A 450 36.01 32.20 -2.83
C PRO A 450 34.99 32.39 -3.94
N ALA A 451 33.88 33.05 -3.58
CA ALA A 451 32.83 33.48 -4.48
C ALA A 451 33.32 34.59 -5.42
N THR A 452 33.13 34.44 -6.74
CA THR A 452 32.90 35.57 -7.66
C THR A 452 32.24 35.10 -8.96
N GLN A 453 31.30 35.93 -9.41
CA GLN A 453 30.36 35.78 -10.54
C GLN A 453 31.03 35.54 -11.90
N ILE A 454 30.35 34.87 -12.85
CA ILE A 454 29.98 35.36 -14.21
C ILE A 454 28.82 34.48 -14.77
N MET A 455 27.76 35.15 -15.26
CA MET A 455 26.67 34.60 -16.09
C MET A 455 27.21 34.02 -17.41
N GLN A 456 26.95 32.75 -17.75
CA GLN A 456 26.80 32.28 -19.14
C GLN A 456 25.78 31.14 -19.23
N SER A 457 25.03 31.19 -20.34
CA SER A 457 23.86 30.41 -20.78
C SER A 457 23.94 28.87 -20.70
N PRO A 458 22.78 28.16 -20.62
CA PRO A 458 22.74 26.70 -20.61
C PRO A 458 22.99 26.09 -22.00
N PRO A 459 23.68 24.94 -22.08
CA PRO A 459 23.83 24.19 -23.33
C PRO A 459 22.55 23.42 -23.67
N GLN A 460 22.21 23.42 -24.97
CA GLN A 460 21.11 22.64 -25.53
C GLN A 460 21.40 21.13 -25.41
N LEU A 461 20.50 20.41 -24.72
CA LEU A 461 20.47 18.96 -24.72
C LEU A 461 19.81 18.46 -26.00
N LEU A 462 20.63 17.88 -26.89
CA LEU A 462 20.20 17.06 -28.02
C LEU A 462 19.31 15.91 -27.51
N HIS A 463 18.03 15.93 -27.84
CA HIS A 463 17.19 14.73 -27.81
C HIS A 463 17.61 13.84 -28.99
N GLN A 464 18.29 12.72 -28.69
CA GLN A 464 18.38 11.61 -29.63
C GLN A 464 17.01 10.93 -29.71
N ALA A 465 16.37 11.09 -30.86
CA ALA A 465 15.18 10.34 -31.24
C ALA A 465 15.54 8.86 -31.39
N TYR A 466 14.99 8.01 -30.53
CA TYR A 466 14.90 6.58 -30.81
C TYR A 466 13.76 6.37 -31.82
N GLY A 467 14.15 6.06 -33.05
CA GLY A 467 13.23 5.67 -34.12
C GLY A 467 12.55 4.33 -33.81
N GLN A 468 11.24 4.30 -34.01
CA GLN A 468 10.48 3.06 -34.15
C GLN A 468 10.80 2.45 -35.51
N GLU A 469 11.44 1.28 -35.53
CA GLU A 469 11.42 0.42 -36.72
C GLU A 469 10.16 -0.46 -36.72
N PRO A 470 9.45 -0.58 -37.86
CA PRO A 470 8.29 -1.46 -37.97
C PRO A 470 8.73 -2.92 -38.12
N MET A 471 8.20 -3.81 -37.27
CA MET A 471 8.35 -5.25 -37.46
C MET A 471 7.64 -5.69 -38.73
N ALA A 472 8.44 -6.04 -39.74
CA ALA A 472 7.99 -6.74 -40.93
C ALA A 472 7.53 -8.16 -40.55
N ALA A 473 6.32 -8.50 -41.00
CA ALA A 473 5.75 -9.83 -40.92
C ALA A 473 6.58 -10.82 -41.75
N ALA A 474 7.30 -11.72 -41.08
CA ALA A 474 7.90 -12.90 -41.72
C ALA A 474 6.88 -14.04 -41.73
N ALA A 475 6.32 -14.29 -42.91
CA ALA A 475 5.55 -15.49 -43.20
C ALA A 475 6.46 -16.72 -43.17
N PHE A 476 6.21 -17.66 -42.26
CA PHE A 476 6.79 -19.00 -42.32
C PHE A 476 5.79 -19.96 -42.97
N ALA A 477 6.12 -20.34 -44.21
CA ALA A 477 5.62 -21.55 -44.85
C ALA A 477 6.81 -22.51 -44.97
N ASN A 478 6.76 -23.67 -44.30
CA ASN A 478 6.91 -24.98 -44.93
C ASN A 478 7.04 -26.15 -43.94
N ALA A 479 6.40 -27.25 -44.35
CA ALA A 479 6.74 -28.67 -44.11
C ALA A 479 6.84 -29.16 -42.66
N GLY A 480 6.04 -30.11 -42.15
CA GLY A 480 5.52 -31.29 -42.83
C GLY A 480 6.45 -32.49 -42.63
N ALA A 481 6.46 -33.09 -41.43
CA ALA A 481 6.87 -34.49 -41.20
C ALA A 481 6.29 -35.02 -39.87
N PRO A 482 5.83 -36.28 -39.80
CA PRO A 482 5.00 -36.79 -38.71
C PRO A 482 5.82 -37.37 -37.55
N TYR A 483 5.42 -37.05 -36.31
CA TYR A 483 5.91 -37.76 -35.12
C TYR A 483 5.04 -38.99 -34.83
N ASN A 484 5.74 -40.11 -34.76
CA ASN A 484 5.25 -41.46 -34.61
C ASN A 484 4.95 -41.78 -33.14
N TYR A 485 3.77 -42.38 -32.90
CA TYR A 485 3.37 -42.98 -31.63
C TYR A 485 4.23 -44.21 -31.35
N ASN A 486 4.88 -44.28 -30.19
CA ASN A 486 5.18 -45.56 -29.56
C ASN A 486 5.29 -45.39 -28.04
N GLN A 487 4.31 -45.99 -27.34
CA GLN A 487 4.44 -46.40 -25.96
C GLN A 487 5.50 -47.52 -25.83
N PRO A 488 5.95 -47.78 -24.60
CA PRO A 488 5.56 -49.06 -24.04
C PRO A 488 5.07 -48.98 -22.59
N SER A 489 4.10 -49.82 -22.31
CA SER A 489 3.68 -50.27 -20.98
C SER A 489 4.82 -51.02 -20.28
N ALA A 490 4.96 -50.87 -18.96
CA ALA A 490 4.88 -51.97 -17.98
C ALA A 490 5.49 -51.66 -16.60
N ARG A 491 4.66 -51.91 -15.58
CA ARG A 491 4.92 -52.64 -14.31
C ARG A 491 5.72 -52.02 -13.16
N LEU A 492 4.99 -51.89 -12.04
CA LEU A 492 5.25 -52.49 -10.71
C LEU A 492 6.69 -52.40 -10.17
N MET A 493 6.87 -51.54 -9.16
CA MET A 493 7.14 -51.91 -7.76
C MET A 493 6.57 -50.84 -6.84
#